data_AF-A0A8B5XFI9-F1
#
_entry.id   AF-A0A8B5XFI9-F1
#
_cell.length_a   1.000
_cell.length_b   1.000
_cell.length_c   1.000
_cell.angle_alpha   90.00
_cell.angle_beta   90.00
_cell.angle_gamma   90.00
#
_symmetry.space_group_name_H-M   'P 1'
#
loop_
_entity.id
_entity.type
_entity.pdbx_description
1 polymer ?
#
loop_
_entity_poly.entity_id
_entity_poly.type
_entity_poly.pdbx_seq_one_letter_code
_entity_poly.pdbx_strand_id
1 'polypeptide(L)'
;LDDLGLPVRIVDRPFDLTPATPFSQDHDHASYDADAVNRYWRVLVQADRIFQQFRGRFVGKSSPVHLYWHSFDLALTRFSGKAVDLPDGTDPVTRDAYSHEVISFGFWPGDPKVREPHFYSYTAPQPDGLTDQPLQPEAAHWTSSGSGSLALLPYDVVRTAPDPDETLLQFLESAYQAGCRTAGWDTDAFQRS
;
A
#
# COMPACT_ATOMS: atom_id res chain seq x y z
N LEU A 1 -1.30 31.64 16.59
CA LEU A 1 -1.61 30.53 17.53
C LEU A 1 -1.33 30.98 18.96
N ASP A 2 -0.15 31.54 19.20
CA ASP A 2 0.16 32.21 20.48
C ASP A 2 -0.76 33.41 20.75
N ASP A 3 -1.04 34.25 19.73
CA ASP A 3 -2.01 35.36 19.85
C ASP A 3 -3.46 34.89 20.11
N LEU A 4 -3.76 33.60 19.86
CA LEU A 4 -5.03 32.97 20.17
C LEU A 4 -5.01 32.24 21.52
N GLY A 5 -3.90 32.31 22.27
CA GLY A 5 -3.71 31.59 23.54
C GLY A 5 -3.59 30.07 23.36
N LEU A 6 -3.27 29.60 22.16
CA LEU A 6 -3.13 28.18 21.82
C LEU A 6 -1.66 27.86 21.52
N PRO A 7 -0.82 27.66 22.55
CA PRO A 7 0.58 27.31 22.34
C PRO A 7 0.67 25.93 21.68
N VAL A 8 1.19 25.88 20.46
CA VAL A 8 1.39 24.63 19.71
C VAL A 8 2.89 24.33 19.62
N ARG A 9 3.28 23.13 20.02
CA ARG A 9 4.64 22.63 19.82
C ARG A 9 4.75 21.97 18.45
N ILE A 10 5.40 22.64 17.51
CA ILE A 10 5.73 22.07 16.19
C ILE A 10 7.04 21.30 16.30
N VAL A 11 7.06 20.06 15.81
CA VAL A 11 8.28 19.26 15.71
C VAL A 11 8.95 19.58 14.38
N ASP A 12 9.99 20.40 14.42
CA ASP A 12 10.76 20.85 13.25
C ASP A 12 11.79 19.79 12.80
N ARG A 13 11.32 18.58 12.52
CA ARG A 13 12.18 17.46 12.07
C ARG A 13 11.38 16.53 11.16
N PRO A 14 11.93 16.13 9.99
CA PRO A 14 11.28 15.17 9.13
C PRO A 14 11.19 13.79 9.79
N PHE A 15 10.14 13.06 9.42
CA PHE A 15 9.96 11.66 9.79
C PHE A 15 10.70 10.77 8.78
N ASP A 16 11.60 9.92 9.27
CA ASP A 16 12.25 8.84 8.51
C ASP A 16 13.02 9.28 7.23
N LEU A 17 13.58 10.49 7.22
CA LEU A 17 14.47 10.97 6.16
C LEU A 17 15.92 11.08 6.63
N THR A 18 16.86 10.75 5.75
CA THR A 18 18.30 10.91 5.97
C THR A 18 18.93 11.65 4.78
N PRO A 19 19.58 12.82 4.97
CA PRO A 19 19.73 13.54 6.25
C PRO A 19 18.40 14.15 6.73
N ALA A 20 18.18 14.17 8.05
CA ALA A 20 16.98 14.71 8.67
C ALA A 20 17.08 16.24 8.89
N THR A 21 17.36 16.99 7.82
CA THR A 21 17.46 18.47 7.89
C THR A 21 16.17 19.04 8.47
N PRO A 22 16.22 19.90 9.51
CA PRO A 22 15.02 20.57 10.06
C PRO A 22 14.26 21.31 8.96
N PHE A 23 12.92 21.32 9.00
CA PHE A 23 12.11 21.96 7.94
C PHE A 23 12.41 23.45 7.83
N SER A 24 12.70 24.14 8.94
CA SER A 24 13.09 25.55 8.93
C SER A 24 14.44 25.84 8.26
N GLN A 25 15.25 24.81 8.03
CA GLN A 25 16.60 24.89 7.47
C GLN A 25 16.73 24.18 6.11
N ASP A 26 15.69 23.47 5.66
CA ASP A 26 15.71 22.77 4.38
C ASP A 26 15.45 23.75 3.24
N HIS A 27 16.53 24.21 2.63
CA HIS A 27 16.52 25.01 1.40
C HIS A 27 16.95 24.21 0.17
N ASP A 28 17.35 22.95 0.36
CA ASP A 28 17.87 22.09 -0.70
C ASP A 28 16.72 21.50 -1.53
N HIS A 29 15.64 21.06 -0.87
CA HIS A 29 14.48 20.44 -1.52
C HIS A 29 13.44 21.48 -1.98
N ALA A 30 13.89 22.47 -2.77
CA ALA A 30 13.08 23.60 -3.25
C ALA A 30 12.71 23.52 -4.74
N SER A 31 12.84 22.35 -5.38
CA SER A 31 12.51 22.16 -6.79
C SER A 31 11.08 21.66 -6.99
N TYR A 32 10.41 22.16 -8.03
CA TYR A 32 9.08 21.73 -8.44
C TYR A 32 9.05 21.52 -9.95
N ASP A 33 8.97 20.25 -10.36
CA ASP A 33 8.72 19.87 -11.75
C ASP A 33 7.21 19.65 -11.94
N ALA A 34 6.55 20.64 -12.53
CA ALA A 34 5.11 20.61 -12.76
C ALA A 34 4.66 19.43 -13.62
N ASP A 35 5.46 19.05 -14.62
CA ASP A 35 5.13 17.96 -15.53
C ASP A 35 5.27 16.61 -14.82
N ALA A 36 6.30 16.43 -14.00
CA ALA A 36 6.46 15.23 -13.17
C ALA A 36 5.32 15.09 -12.16
N VAL A 37 4.95 16.16 -11.47
CA VAL A 37 3.85 16.17 -10.51
C VAL A 37 2.51 15.87 -11.20
N ASN A 38 2.27 16.44 -12.38
CA ASN A 38 1.05 16.15 -13.15
C ASN A 38 0.99 14.69 -13.61
N ARG A 39 2.12 14.13 -14.07
CA ARG A 39 2.20 12.69 -14.42
C ARG A 39 1.89 11.82 -13.22
N TYR A 40 2.52 12.06 -12.07
CA TYR A 40 2.27 11.33 -10.83
C TYR A 40 0.79 11.42 -10.41
N TRP A 41 0.21 12.62 -10.41
CA TRP A 41 -1.21 12.81 -10.08
C TRP A 41 -2.13 12.00 -11.01
N ARG A 42 -1.86 11.97 -12.33
CA ARG A 42 -2.64 11.15 -13.27
C ARG A 42 -2.53 9.66 -12.96
N VAL A 43 -1.36 9.18 -12.56
CA VAL A 43 -1.18 7.79 -12.11
C VAL A 43 -2.03 7.51 -10.88
N LEU A 44 -1.99 8.38 -9.88
CA LEU A 44 -2.80 8.22 -8.67
C LEU A 44 -4.30 8.17 -8.96
N VAL A 45 -4.80 9.05 -9.82
CA VAL A 45 -6.23 9.08 -10.20
C VAL A 45 -6.65 7.79 -10.90
N GLN A 46 -5.80 7.23 -11.77
CA GLN A 46 -6.09 5.95 -12.44
C GLN A 46 -6.02 4.76 -11.48
N ALA A 47 -4.99 4.71 -10.63
CA ALA A 47 -4.85 3.68 -9.61
C ALA A 47 -6.03 3.71 -8.62
N ASP A 48 -6.42 4.89 -8.13
CA ASP A 48 -7.58 5.06 -7.24
C ASP A 48 -8.86 4.54 -7.89
N ARG A 49 -9.14 4.89 -9.14
CA ARG A 49 -10.33 4.40 -9.86
C ARG A 49 -10.40 2.86 -9.86
N ILE A 50 -9.29 2.20 -10.18
CA ILE A 50 -9.23 0.73 -10.26
C ILE A 50 -9.29 0.12 -8.85
N PHE A 51 -8.62 0.71 -7.87
CA PHE A 51 -8.68 0.26 -6.48
C PHE A 51 -10.09 0.40 -5.91
N GLN A 52 -10.83 1.45 -6.26
CA GLN A 52 -12.22 1.62 -5.84
C GLN A 52 -13.14 0.58 -6.49
N GLN A 53 -12.92 0.26 -7.77
CA GLN A 53 -13.63 -0.85 -8.43
C GLN A 53 -13.33 -2.17 -7.73
N PHE A 54 -12.06 -2.46 -7.44
CA PHE A 54 -11.64 -3.67 -6.75
C PHE A 54 -12.21 -3.73 -5.32
N ARG A 55 -12.16 -2.63 -4.57
CA ARG A 55 -12.76 -2.48 -3.25
C ARG A 55 -14.26 -2.79 -3.29
N GLY A 56 -14.97 -2.32 -4.31
CA GLY A 56 -16.41 -2.54 -4.47
C GLY A 56 -16.83 -4.01 -4.63
N ARG A 57 -15.89 -4.91 -4.95
CA ARG A 57 -16.13 -6.37 -5.08
C ARG A 57 -16.12 -7.12 -3.74
N PHE A 58 -15.70 -6.47 -2.65
CA PHE A 58 -15.57 -7.07 -1.33
C PHE A 58 -16.61 -6.49 -0.35
N VAL A 59 -17.43 -7.34 0.27
CA VAL A 59 -18.48 -6.87 1.21
C VAL A 59 -18.04 -6.81 2.67
N GLY A 60 -16.81 -7.25 2.99
CA GLY A 60 -16.25 -7.14 4.33
C GLY A 60 -15.70 -5.75 4.68
N LYS A 61 -15.10 -5.63 5.87
CA LYS A 61 -14.44 -4.39 6.30
C LYS A 61 -13.21 -4.11 5.45
N SER A 62 -13.13 -2.90 4.90
CA SER A 62 -11.97 -2.41 4.15
C SER A 62 -11.71 -0.94 4.46
N SER A 63 -10.46 -0.51 4.34
CA SER A 63 -10.12 0.91 4.35
C SER A 63 -10.74 1.61 3.13
N PRO A 64 -10.88 2.94 3.14
CA PRO A 64 -10.88 3.71 1.91
C PRO A 64 -9.56 3.50 1.15
N VAL A 65 -9.54 3.84 -0.14
CA VAL A 65 -8.27 4.11 -0.81
C VAL A 65 -7.71 5.41 -0.23
N HIS A 66 -6.47 5.38 0.26
CA HIS A 66 -5.86 6.53 0.93
C HIS A 66 -4.39 6.70 0.56
N LEU A 67 -3.91 7.94 0.67
CA LEU A 67 -2.52 8.32 0.41
C LEU A 67 -1.75 8.41 1.72
N TYR A 68 -0.60 7.75 1.80
CA TYR A 68 0.36 7.93 2.88
C TYR A 68 1.35 9.04 2.51
N TRP A 69 1.37 10.11 3.31
CA TRP A 69 2.17 11.30 3.02
C TRP A 69 3.68 11.10 3.19
N HIS A 70 4.14 10.12 3.97
CA HIS A 70 5.57 9.91 4.23
C HIS A 70 6.28 9.21 3.07
N SER A 71 5.58 8.36 2.32
CA SER A 71 6.13 7.61 1.17
C SER A 71 5.39 7.87 -0.15
N PHE A 72 4.36 8.71 -0.14
CA PHE A 72 3.58 9.09 -1.32
C PHE A 72 2.99 7.86 -2.05
N ASP A 73 2.60 6.84 -1.29
CA ASP A 73 1.96 5.62 -1.78
C ASP A 73 0.45 5.63 -1.52
N LEU A 74 -0.29 4.97 -2.42
CA LEU A 74 -1.69 4.64 -2.22
C LEU A 74 -1.81 3.28 -1.55
N ALA A 75 -2.78 3.16 -0.66
CA ALA A 75 -3.10 1.91 -0.02
C ALA A 75 -4.61 1.63 0.01
N LEU A 76 -4.94 0.35 -0.08
CA LEU A 76 -6.24 -0.25 0.15
C LEU A 76 -6.05 -1.51 0.97
N THR A 77 -6.73 -1.63 2.11
CA THR A 77 -6.59 -2.80 2.99
C THR A 77 -7.93 -3.48 3.21
N ARG A 78 -7.96 -4.80 3.07
CA ARG A 78 -9.09 -5.67 3.45
C ARG A 78 -8.77 -6.39 4.76
N PHE A 79 -9.78 -6.61 5.57
CA PHE A 79 -9.64 -7.24 6.89
C PHE A 79 -10.47 -8.53 6.95
N SER A 80 -9.90 -9.61 7.51
CA SER A 80 -10.65 -10.85 7.73
C SER A 80 -11.63 -10.75 8.91
N GLY A 81 -11.34 -9.87 9.85
CA GLY A 81 -12.04 -9.77 11.13
C GLY A 81 -11.47 -10.68 12.23
N LYS A 82 -10.49 -11.54 11.92
CA LYS A 82 -9.77 -12.33 12.91
C LYS A 82 -8.65 -11.50 13.56
N ALA A 83 -8.64 -11.45 14.88
CA ALA A 83 -7.61 -10.75 15.65
C ALA A 83 -6.26 -11.47 15.54
N VAL A 84 -5.18 -10.69 15.55
CA VAL A 84 -3.80 -11.18 15.53
C VAL A 84 -3.21 -11.05 16.93
N ASP A 85 -2.60 -12.12 17.42
CA ASP A 85 -1.82 -12.07 18.66
C ASP A 85 -0.46 -11.44 18.37
N LEU A 86 -0.30 -10.18 18.78
CA LEU A 86 0.90 -9.39 18.52
C LEU A 86 1.87 -9.47 19.71
N PRO A 87 3.19 -9.61 19.47
CA PRO A 87 4.17 -9.70 20.55
C PRO A 87 4.08 -8.55 21.57
N ASP A 88 4.41 -8.87 22.81
CA ASP A 88 4.60 -7.86 23.85
C ASP A 88 5.68 -6.85 23.42
N GLY A 89 5.40 -5.56 23.65
CA GLY A 89 6.29 -4.48 23.21
C GLY A 89 6.13 -4.04 21.75
N THR A 90 5.21 -4.64 20.97
CA THR A 90 4.81 -4.09 19.66
C THR A 90 4.36 -2.64 19.84
N ASP A 91 4.94 -1.73 19.06
CA ASP A 91 4.67 -0.30 19.15
C ASP A 91 3.19 0.00 18.88
N PRO A 92 2.65 1.12 19.40
CA PRO A 92 1.23 1.42 19.29
C PRO A 92 0.72 1.52 17.84
N VAL A 93 1.53 2.02 16.92
CA VAL A 93 1.10 2.22 15.52
C VAL A 93 0.98 0.87 14.82
N THR A 94 1.98 0.01 14.96
CA THR A 94 1.93 -1.36 14.43
C THR A 94 0.80 -2.16 15.08
N ARG A 95 0.58 -2.00 16.40
CA ARG A 95 -0.50 -2.67 17.13
C ARG A 95 -1.88 -2.33 16.59
N ASP A 96 -2.13 -1.05 16.32
CA ASP A 96 -3.42 -0.62 15.78
C ASP A 96 -3.58 -1.07 14.32
N ALA A 97 -2.54 -0.86 13.50
CA ALA A 97 -2.56 -1.17 12.06
C ALA A 97 -2.73 -2.66 11.76
N TYR A 98 -2.12 -3.53 12.58
CA TYR A 98 -2.09 -4.99 12.38
C TYR A 98 -2.79 -5.77 13.50
N SER A 99 -3.73 -5.14 14.20
CA SER A 99 -4.55 -5.79 15.24
C SER A 99 -5.40 -6.96 14.70
N HIS A 100 -5.66 -6.99 13.41
CA HIS A 100 -6.42 -8.02 12.71
C HIS A 100 -5.68 -8.45 11.45
N GLU A 101 -5.98 -9.66 10.95
CA GLU A 101 -5.38 -10.13 9.71
C GLU A 101 -5.81 -9.23 8.55
N VAL A 102 -4.85 -8.88 7.71
CA VAL A 102 -5.02 -8.00 6.56
C VAL A 102 -4.44 -8.59 5.29
N ILE A 103 -5.07 -8.25 4.18
CA ILE A 103 -4.44 -8.25 2.88
C ILE A 103 -4.48 -6.80 2.40
N SER A 104 -3.29 -6.23 2.21
CA SER A 104 -3.13 -4.83 1.83
C SER A 104 -2.54 -4.73 0.44
N PHE A 105 -3.04 -3.79 -0.33
CA PHE A 105 -2.69 -3.51 -1.71
C PHE A 105 -2.27 -2.05 -1.83
N GLY A 106 -1.40 -1.74 -2.77
CA GLY A 106 -1.04 -0.35 -2.98
C GLY A 106 -0.26 -0.06 -4.25
N PHE A 107 0.10 1.20 -4.38
CA PHE A 107 0.98 1.73 -5.42
C PHE A 107 2.00 2.66 -4.78
N TRP A 108 3.29 2.48 -5.07
CA TRP A 108 4.32 3.44 -4.68
C TRP A 108 5.15 3.87 -5.91
N PRO A 109 5.63 5.14 -5.97
CA PRO A 109 6.29 5.70 -7.15
C PRO A 109 7.75 5.25 -7.34
N GLY A 110 8.25 4.34 -6.51
CA GLY A 110 9.67 4.02 -6.36
C GLY A 110 10.31 4.67 -5.14
N ASP A 111 11.47 4.13 -4.76
CA ASP A 111 12.32 4.61 -3.67
C ASP A 111 13.82 4.37 -4.02
N PRO A 112 14.79 4.76 -3.18
CA PRO A 112 16.21 4.55 -3.48
C PRO A 112 16.64 3.09 -3.70
N LYS A 113 15.93 2.10 -3.16
CA LYS A 113 16.17 0.66 -3.33
C LYS A 113 15.46 0.11 -4.57
N VAL A 114 14.16 0.41 -4.71
CA VAL A 114 13.35 0.01 -5.88
C VAL A 114 12.93 1.25 -6.63
N ARG A 115 13.74 1.66 -7.60
CA ARG A 115 13.59 2.96 -8.28
C ARG A 115 12.38 3.06 -9.21
N GLU A 116 11.85 1.93 -9.65
CA GLU A 116 10.72 1.92 -10.57
C GLU A 116 9.38 1.81 -9.82
N PRO A 117 8.31 2.47 -10.31
CA PRO A 117 7.01 2.42 -9.65
C PRO A 117 6.40 1.03 -9.70
N HIS A 118 5.74 0.64 -8.63
CA HIS A 118 5.14 -0.68 -8.49
C HIS A 118 3.74 -0.61 -7.89
N PHE A 119 2.88 -1.50 -8.38
CA PHE A 119 1.75 -1.98 -7.59
C PHE A 119 2.22 -3.12 -6.70
N TYR A 120 1.66 -3.20 -5.50
CA TYR A 120 2.06 -4.21 -4.53
C TYR A 120 0.89 -4.81 -3.77
N SER A 121 1.15 -5.97 -3.16
CA SER A 121 0.28 -6.56 -2.15
C SER A 121 1.10 -7.32 -1.11
N TYR A 122 0.60 -7.35 0.12
CA TYR A 122 1.09 -8.27 1.16
C TYR A 122 -0.07 -8.82 1.99
N THR A 123 0.16 -9.97 2.62
CA THR A 123 -0.73 -10.57 3.61
C THR A 123 -0.04 -10.52 4.96
N ALA A 124 -0.70 -9.98 5.99
CA ALA A 124 -0.15 -9.87 7.33
C ALA A 124 -1.15 -10.41 8.37
N PRO A 125 -0.73 -11.31 9.27
CA PRO A 125 0.56 -11.99 9.28
C PRO A 125 0.75 -12.83 8.01
N GLN A 126 2.01 -13.02 7.59
CA GLN A 126 2.29 -13.82 6.41
C GLN A 126 1.97 -15.30 6.68
N PRO A 127 1.07 -15.92 5.91
CA PRO A 127 0.78 -17.34 6.02
C PRO A 127 1.84 -18.19 5.30
N ASP A 128 1.94 -19.46 5.70
CA ASP A 128 2.79 -20.44 5.02
C ASP A 128 2.32 -20.67 3.58
N GLY A 129 3.28 -20.85 2.66
CA GLY A 129 3.01 -21.12 1.26
C GLY A 129 2.47 -19.94 0.45
N LEU A 130 2.47 -18.70 1.00
CA LEU A 130 2.03 -17.49 0.29
C LEU A 130 2.77 -17.31 -1.03
N THR A 131 4.10 -17.40 -1.00
CA THR A 131 4.97 -17.14 -2.16
C THR A 131 4.96 -18.27 -3.19
N ASP A 132 4.37 -19.42 -2.85
CA ASP A 132 4.16 -20.54 -3.79
C ASP A 132 2.89 -20.35 -4.62
N GLN A 133 2.04 -19.39 -4.25
CA GLN A 133 0.82 -19.08 -5.00
C GLN A 133 1.16 -18.31 -6.29
N PRO A 134 0.52 -18.66 -7.42
CA PRO A 134 0.74 -17.96 -8.66
C PRO A 134 0.18 -16.53 -8.58
N LEU A 135 0.92 -15.59 -9.13
CA LEU A 135 0.44 -14.24 -9.40
C LEU A 135 0.11 -14.09 -10.88
N GLN A 136 -0.77 -13.14 -11.18
CA GLN A 136 -1.11 -12.72 -12.54
C GLN A 136 -0.97 -11.19 -12.63
N PRO A 137 -0.66 -10.62 -13.80
CA PRO A 137 -0.16 -11.31 -15.00
C PRO A 137 1.21 -11.96 -14.74
N GLU A 138 1.77 -12.69 -15.71
CA GLU A 138 3.06 -13.40 -15.60
C GLU A 138 4.23 -12.51 -15.11
N ALA A 139 4.17 -11.21 -15.39
CA ALA A 139 5.18 -10.24 -14.93
C ALA A 139 5.12 -9.94 -13.42
N ALA A 140 4.04 -10.33 -12.73
CA ALA A 140 3.92 -10.19 -11.29
C ALA A 140 4.76 -11.25 -10.57
N HIS A 141 5.41 -10.87 -9.48
CA HIS A 141 6.32 -11.77 -8.77
C HIS A 141 6.35 -11.50 -7.26
N TRP A 142 6.77 -12.49 -6.49
CA TRP A 142 7.02 -12.35 -5.06
C TRP A 142 8.46 -11.91 -4.82
N THR A 143 8.68 -11.01 -3.85
CA THR A 143 10.00 -10.63 -3.36
C THR A 143 10.02 -10.61 -1.83
N SER A 144 11.18 -10.91 -1.24
CA SER A 144 11.37 -10.80 0.21
C SER A 144 11.43 -9.33 0.63
N SER A 145 10.71 -8.97 1.69
CA SER A 145 10.70 -7.62 2.23
C SER A 145 10.61 -7.65 3.76
N GLY A 146 11.69 -7.23 4.42
CA GLY A 146 11.79 -7.27 5.88
C GLY A 146 11.59 -8.69 6.42
N SER A 147 10.58 -8.86 7.27
CA SER A 147 10.20 -10.16 7.86
C SER A 147 9.13 -10.92 7.06
N GLY A 148 8.75 -10.44 5.87
CA GLY A 148 7.73 -11.06 5.04
C GLY A 148 8.02 -10.96 3.54
N SER A 149 6.96 -10.92 2.74
CA SER A 149 7.03 -10.94 1.28
C SER A 149 6.04 -9.96 0.68
N LEU A 150 6.44 -9.37 -0.45
CA LEU A 150 5.60 -8.49 -1.26
C LEU A 150 5.34 -9.15 -2.61
N ALA A 151 4.10 -9.20 -3.04
CA ALA A 151 3.75 -9.36 -4.45
C ALA A 151 3.97 -8.01 -5.13
N LEU A 152 4.68 -7.98 -6.25
CA LEU A 152 4.99 -6.78 -7.02
C LEU A 152 4.55 -6.94 -8.46
N LEU A 153 4.00 -5.86 -9.02
CA LEU A 153 3.74 -5.71 -10.45
C LEU A 153 4.30 -4.34 -10.90
N PRO A 154 5.28 -4.30 -11.82
CA PRO A 154 5.82 -3.05 -12.33
C PRO A 154 4.73 -2.19 -12.99
N TYR A 155 4.72 -0.90 -12.68
CA TYR A 155 3.75 0.04 -13.24
C TYR A 155 3.78 0.08 -14.77
N ASP A 156 4.96 -0.04 -15.38
CA ASP A 156 5.10 0.01 -16.83
C ASP A 156 4.43 -1.17 -17.53
N VAL A 157 4.34 -2.34 -16.89
CA VAL A 157 3.57 -3.48 -17.41
C VAL A 157 2.09 -3.11 -17.51
N VAL A 158 1.54 -2.47 -16.47
CA VAL A 158 0.14 -2.01 -16.46
C VAL A 158 -0.07 -0.90 -17.50
N ARG A 159 0.79 0.12 -17.51
CA ARG A 159 0.65 1.30 -18.38
C ARG A 159 0.71 0.94 -19.87
N THR A 160 1.48 -0.08 -20.24
CA THR A 160 1.69 -0.48 -21.64
C THR A 160 0.82 -1.67 -22.08
N ALA A 161 0.04 -2.25 -21.16
CA ALA A 161 -0.87 -3.33 -21.48
C ALA A 161 -1.99 -2.89 -22.45
N PRO A 162 -2.51 -3.82 -23.29
CA PRO A 162 -3.67 -3.54 -24.13
C PRO A 162 -4.92 -3.14 -23.31
N ASP A 163 -5.05 -3.68 -22.10
CA ASP A 163 -6.08 -3.34 -21.12
C ASP A 163 -5.44 -3.12 -19.74
N PRO A 164 -5.07 -1.86 -19.40
CA PRO A 164 -4.45 -1.54 -18.12
C PRO A 164 -5.33 -1.85 -16.91
N ASP A 165 -6.64 -1.65 -17.04
CA ASP A 165 -7.59 -1.84 -15.95
C ASP A 165 -7.66 -3.33 -15.57
N GLU A 166 -7.88 -4.18 -16.58
CA GLU A 166 -7.96 -5.62 -16.37
C GLU A 166 -6.61 -6.19 -15.90
N THR A 167 -5.49 -5.70 -16.44
CA THR A 167 -4.15 -6.12 -16.00
C THR A 167 -3.94 -5.88 -14.51
N LEU A 168 -4.28 -4.69 -14.02
CA LEU A 168 -4.16 -4.37 -12.60
C LEU A 168 -5.16 -5.16 -11.75
N LEU A 169 -6.40 -5.32 -12.21
CA LEU A 169 -7.42 -6.11 -11.50
C LEU A 169 -7.01 -7.58 -11.36
N GLN A 170 -6.38 -8.17 -12.38
CA GLN A 170 -5.85 -9.54 -12.32
C GLN A 170 -4.75 -9.69 -11.26
N PHE A 171 -3.90 -8.69 -11.11
CA PHE A 171 -2.90 -8.67 -10.04
C PHE A 171 -3.51 -8.56 -8.66
N LEU A 172 -4.39 -7.59 -8.46
CA LEU A 172 -5.07 -7.41 -7.18
C LEU A 172 -5.86 -8.66 -6.79
N GLU A 173 -6.57 -9.27 -7.73
CA GLU A 173 -7.35 -10.48 -7.49
C GLU A 173 -6.47 -11.70 -7.23
N SER A 174 -5.42 -11.93 -8.02
CA SER A 174 -4.52 -13.08 -7.81
C SER A 174 -3.79 -13.01 -6.46
N ALA A 175 -3.32 -11.81 -6.07
CA ALA A 175 -2.71 -11.60 -4.75
C ALA A 175 -3.72 -11.75 -3.60
N TYR A 176 -4.96 -11.28 -3.77
CA TYR A 176 -6.04 -11.49 -2.80
C TYR A 176 -6.36 -12.97 -2.63
N GLN A 177 -6.54 -13.71 -3.73
CA GLN A 177 -6.83 -15.14 -3.72
C GLN A 177 -5.68 -15.95 -3.11
N ALA A 178 -4.43 -15.57 -3.38
CA ALA A 178 -3.26 -16.16 -2.76
C ALA A 178 -3.29 -15.99 -1.24
N GLY A 179 -3.51 -14.77 -0.75
CA GLY A 179 -3.61 -14.45 0.67
C GLY A 179 -4.77 -15.17 1.35
N CYS A 180 -5.98 -15.09 0.78
CA CYS A 180 -7.15 -15.77 1.34
C CYS A 180 -6.99 -17.29 1.42
N ARG A 181 -6.47 -17.93 0.37
CA ARG A 181 -6.29 -19.39 0.33
C ARG A 181 -5.30 -19.86 1.40
N THR A 182 -4.19 -19.16 1.55
CA THR A 182 -3.10 -19.54 2.46
C THR A 182 -3.38 -19.14 3.91
N ALA A 183 -4.08 -18.02 4.15
CA ALA A 183 -4.52 -17.60 5.48
C ALA A 183 -5.85 -18.25 5.92
N GLY A 184 -6.53 -18.98 5.04
CA GLY A 184 -7.80 -19.66 5.34
C GLY A 184 -8.99 -18.71 5.53
N TRP A 185 -9.04 -17.61 4.77
CA TRP A 185 -10.18 -16.70 4.80
C TRP A 185 -11.41 -17.32 4.12
N ASP A 186 -12.58 -17.16 4.73
CA ASP A 186 -13.86 -17.53 4.13
C ASP A 186 -14.24 -16.53 3.02
N THR A 187 -13.86 -16.83 1.78
CA THR A 187 -14.13 -15.95 0.64
C THR A 187 -15.60 -15.84 0.29
N ASP A 188 -16.41 -16.85 0.61
CA ASP A 188 -17.84 -16.86 0.29
C ASP A 188 -18.58 -15.84 1.16
N ALA A 189 -18.15 -15.68 2.42
CA ALA A 189 -18.64 -14.63 3.32
C ALA A 189 -18.35 -13.20 2.83
N PHE A 190 -17.45 -13.02 1.85
CA PHE A 190 -17.04 -11.72 1.32
C PHE A 190 -17.58 -11.39 -0.08
N GLN A 191 -18.48 -12.22 -0.60
CA GLN A 191 -19.16 -11.98 -1.88
C GLN A 191 -20.57 -11.39 -1.66
N ARG A 192 -21.10 -10.74 -2.70
CA ARG A 192 -22.50 -10.32 -2.72
C ARG A 192 -23.38 -11.54 -3.00
N SER A 193 -24.48 -11.66 -2.25
CA SER A 193 -25.57 -12.61 -2.50
C SER A 193 -26.24 -12.41 -3.86
#